data_AF-Q9RR36-F1
#
_entry.id   AF-Q9RR36-F1
#
_cell.length_a   1.000
_cell.length_b   1.000
_cell.length_c   1.000
_cell.angle_alpha   90.00
_cell.angle_beta   90.00
_cell.angle_gamma   90.00
#
_symmetry.space_group_name_H-M   'P 1'
#
loop_
_entity.id
_entity.type
_entity.pdbx_description
1 polymer ?
#
loop_
_entity_poly.entity_id
_entity_poly.type
_entity_poly.pdbx_seq_one_letter_code
_entity_poly.pdbx_strand_id
1 'polypeptide(L)'
;MRLRFSVPLFFFGCVFVHGVFAGPFPPPGMSLPEYWGEEHVWWDGRATFHGEVVRPACTLAMEDAWQIIDMGETPVRDLQNGFSGPERKFSLRLRNCEFNSQGGNLFSDSRIRVTFDGVRGETPDKFNLSGQAKGINLQIGDARGNIARAGKVM
;
A
#
# COMPACT_ATOMS: atom_id res chain seq x y z
N MET A 1 12.08 -20.57 38.65
CA MET A 1 12.33 -19.56 37.60
C MET A 1 11.63 -18.27 38.00
N ARG A 2 12.37 -17.29 38.55
CA ARG A 2 11.80 -16.04 39.08
C ARG A 2 11.67 -15.03 37.94
N LEU A 3 10.45 -14.76 37.48
CA LEU A 3 10.20 -13.70 36.49
C LEU A 3 10.30 -12.33 37.17
N ARG A 4 11.32 -11.56 36.80
CA ARG A 4 11.44 -10.13 37.08
C ARG A 4 10.59 -9.38 36.06
N PHE A 5 9.44 -8.86 36.48
CA PHE A 5 8.70 -7.87 35.70
C PHE A 5 9.31 -6.49 35.95
N SER A 6 9.95 -5.94 34.91
CA SER A 6 10.44 -4.56 34.86
C SER A 6 9.34 -3.70 34.24
N VAL A 7 8.64 -2.92 35.06
CA VAL A 7 7.71 -1.89 34.58
C VAL A 7 8.53 -0.63 34.25
N PRO A 8 8.55 -0.15 32.98
CA PRO A 8 9.20 1.11 32.69
C PRO A 8 8.32 2.25 33.22
N LEU A 9 8.86 3.01 34.18
CA LEU A 9 8.31 4.29 34.60
C LEU A 9 8.40 5.27 33.42
N PHE A 10 7.31 5.40 32.66
CA PHE A 10 7.14 6.50 31.72
C PHE A 10 6.88 7.78 32.51
N PHE A 11 7.92 8.59 32.67
CA PHE A 11 7.77 9.98 33.05
C PHE A 11 7.03 10.71 31.93
N PHE A 12 5.72 10.89 32.09
CA PHE A 12 4.93 11.77 31.25
C PHE A 12 5.31 13.21 31.62
N GLY A 13 6.32 13.74 30.94
CA GLY A 13 6.70 15.15 31.04
C GLY A 13 5.55 16.00 30.50
N CYS A 14 4.64 16.40 31.38
CA CYS A 14 3.62 17.39 31.07
C CYS A 14 4.35 18.73 30.88
N VAL A 15 4.65 19.10 29.63
CA VAL A 15 5.05 20.45 29.31
C VAL A 15 3.82 21.31 29.56
N PHE A 16 3.79 22.01 30.69
CA PHE A 16 2.86 23.11 30.91
C PHE A 16 3.24 24.21 29.93
N VAL A 17 2.59 24.20 28.76
CA VAL A 17 2.52 25.37 27.92
C VAL A 17 1.73 26.39 28.74
N HIS A 18 2.43 27.36 29.34
CA HIS A 18 1.76 28.52 29.92
C HIS A 18 0.98 29.16 28.78
N GLY A 19 -0.34 28.98 28.79
CA GLY A 19 -1.23 29.80 28.00
C GLY A 19 -0.93 31.24 28.40
N VAL A 20 -0.39 32.02 27.47
CA VAL A 20 -0.29 33.47 27.65
C VAL A 20 -1.74 33.92 27.79
N PHE A 21 -2.15 34.23 29.02
CA PHE A 21 -3.41 34.93 29.26
C PHE A 21 -3.25 36.27 28.54
N ALA A 22 -3.77 36.35 27.31
CA ALA A 22 -3.92 37.62 26.64
C ALA A 22 -4.74 38.48 27.62
N GLY A 23 -4.17 39.60 28.07
CA GLY A 23 -4.87 40.54 28.92
C GLY A 23 -6.21 40.92 28.29
N PRO A 24 -7.18 41.41 29.07
CA PRO A 24 -8.48 41.81 28.55
C PRO A 24 -8.28 42.75 27.35
N PHE A 25 -8.76 42.32 26.19
CA PHE A 25 -8.76 43.13 24.98
C PHE A 25 -10.01 44.02 25.01
N PRO A 26 -9.91 45.33 24.73
CA PRO A 26 -8.74 46.10 24.28
C PRO A 26 -7.85 46.64 25.43
N PRO A 27 -6.55 46.90 25.18
CA PRO A 27 -5.66 47.51 26.16
C PRO A 27 -6.15 48.90 26.62
N PRO A 28 -5.81 49.34 27.86
CA PRO A 28 -6.22 50.64 28.39
C PRO A 28 -5.73 51.77 27.48
N GLY A 29 -6.65 52.59 26.96
CA GLY A 29 -6.34 53.70 26.05
C GLY A 29 -6.58 53.40 24.56
N MET A 30 -6.95 52.15 24.19
CA MET A 30 -7.56 51.87 22.88
C MET A 30 -9.08 51.84 23.02
N SER A 31 -9.76 52.81 22.41
CA SER A 31 -11.17 52.64 22.07
C SER A 31 -11.26 51.62 20.93
N LEU A 32 -12.16 50.64 21.06
CA LEU A 32 -12.55 49.80 19.90
C LEU A 32 -13.00 50.73 18.76
N PRO A 33 -12.76 50.36 17.48
CA PRO A 33 -13.32 51.11 16.37
C PRO A 33 -14.82 51.28 16.60
N GLU A 34 -15.31 52.51 16.47
CA GLU A 34 -16.72 52.81 16.58
C GLU A 34 -17.47 51.90 15.61
N TYR A 35 -18.41 51.10 16.13
CA TYR A 35 -19.19 50.19 15.31
C TYR A 35 -20.06 51.05 14.39
N TRP A 36 -19.62 51.18 13.13
CA TRP A 36 -20.37 51.83 12.07
C TRP A 36 -21.59 50.95 11.82
N GLY A 37 -22.76 51.36 12.33
CA GLY A 37 -24.02 50.60 12.22
C GLY A 37 -24.29 50.07 10.82
N GLU A 38 -25.19 49.08 10.72
CA GLU A 38 -25.44 48.22 9.54
C GLU A 38 -25.84 48.93 8.23
N GLU A 39 -25.82 50.26 8.16
CA GLU A 39 -26.47 50.99 7.06
C GLU A 39 -25.66 51.00 5.77
N HIS A 40 -24.33 50.89 5.77
CA HIS A 40 -23.53 50.80 4.52
C HIS A 40 -22.23 49.98 4.63
N VAL A 41 -22.31 48.72 5.09
CA VAL A 41 -21.14 47.81 5.04
C VAL A 41 -21.36 46.74 3.96
N TRP A 42 -20.92 47.02 2.74
CA TRP A 42 -20.83 46.06 1.64
C TRP A 42 -19.54 45.25 1.80
N TRP A 43 -19.62 44.05 2.36
CA TRP A 43 -18.53 43.07 2.25
C TRP A 43 -18.82 42.15 1.07
N ASP A 44 -18.22 42.43 -0.10
CA ASP A 44 -18.09 41.43 -1.17
C ASP A 44 -16.69 40.82 -1.05
N GLY A 45 -16.65 39.54 -0.72
CA GLY A 45 -15.43 38.76 -0.63
C GLY A 45 -15.58 37.51 -1.49
N ARG A 46 -14.70 37.37 -2.48
CA ARG A 46 -14.60 36.15 -3.29
C ARG A 46 -13.43 35.31 -2.80
N ALA A 47 -13.73 34.16 -2.20
CA ALA A 47 -12.73 33.12 -1.94
C ALA A 47 -12.82 32.06 -3.03
N THR A 48 -11.75 31.89 -3.82
CA THR A 48 -11.63 30.79 -4.78
C THR A 48 -10.75 29.70 -4.16
N PHE A 49 -11.33 28.53 -3.94
CA PHE A 49 -10.58 27.36 -3.47
C PHE A 49 -10.07 26.57 -4.67
N HIS A 50 -8.81 26.18 -4.60
CA HIS A 50 -8.14 25.40 -5.63
C HIS A 50 -7.60 24.16 -4.96
N GLY A 51 -7.70 23.02 -5.63
CA GLY A 51 -7.15 21.76 -5.17
C GLY A 51 -6.81 20.89 -6.36
N GLU A 52 -5.99 19.88 -6.12
CA GLU A 52 -5.59 18.90 -7.13
C GLU A 52 -6.16 17.53 -6.77
N VAL A 53 -6.73 16.85 -7.76
CA VAL A 53 -7.21 15.46 -7.60
C VAL A 53 -6.40 14.59 -8.55
N VAL A 54 -5.59 13.71 -7.98
CA VAL A 54 -4.73 12.78 -8.72
C VAL A 54 -5.24 11.35 -8.60
N ARG A 55 -4.97 10.55 -9.64
CA ARG A 55 -5.21 9.11 -9.59
C ARG A 55 -4.11 8.45 -8.73
N PRO A 56 -4.46 7.77 -7.63
CA PRO A 56 -3.46 7.13 -6.78
C PRO A 56 -2.96 5.81 -7.40
N ALA A 57 -1.86 5.29 -6.85
CA ALA A 57 -1.34 3.98 -7.22
C ALA A 57 -2.30 2.84 -6.78
N CYS A 58 -2.26 1.71 -7.49
CA CYS A 58 -3.09 0.56 -7.16
C CYS A 58 -2.67 -0.11 -5.85
N THR A 59 -3.64 -0.49 -5.03
CA THR A 59 -3.42 -1.38 -3.88
C THR A 59 -3.60 -2.84 -4.31
N LEU A 60 -2.64 -3.72 -3.98
CA LEU A 60 -2.72 -5.15 -4.27
C LEU A 60 -3.54 -5.87 -3.18
N ALA A 61 -4.50 -6.69 -3.61
CA ALA A 61 -5.32 -7.54 -2.75
C ALA A 61 -5.32 -8.98 -3.29
N MET A 62 -5.21 -9.95 -2.38
CA MET A 62 -5.28 -11.38 -2.65
C MET A 62 -6.46 -12.01 -1.89
N GLU A 63 -6.74 -13.28 -2.17
CA GLU A 63 -7.73 -14.05 -1.41
C GLU A 63 -7.25 -14.30 0.03
N ASP A 64 -5.95 -14.57 0.18
CA ASP A 64 -5.30 -14.69 1.48
C ASP A 64 -4.87 -13.32 2.04
N ALA A 65 -5.06 -13.12 3.35
CA ALA A 65 -4.74 -11.88 4.04
C ALA A 65 -3.23 -11.65 4.19
N TRP A 66 -2.43 -12.73 4.17
CA TRP A 66 -0.98 -12.71 4.31
C TRP A 66 -0.25 -12.72 2.96
N GLN A 67 -1.00 -12.68 1.84
CA GLN A 67 -0.46 -12.77 0.49
C GLN A 67 0.32 -14.06 0.25
N ILE A 68 -0.11 -15.15 0.89
CA ILE A 68 0.51 -16.47 0.77
C ILE A 68 -0.30 -17.33 -0.20
N ILE A 69 0.43 -18.05 -1.05
CA ILE A 69 -0.13 -19.10 -1.91
C ILE A 69 0.34 -20.43 -1.34
N ASP A 70 -0.58 -21.24 -0.84
CA ASP A 70 -0.26 -22.58 -0.36
C ASP A 70 -0.01 -23.52 -1.56
N MET A 71 1.24 -23.97 -1.70
CA MET A 71 1.64 -24.92 -2.74
C MET A 71 1.26 -26.36 -2.39
N GLY A 72 0.96 -26.64 -1.13
CA GLY A 72 0.77 -27.98 -0.58
C GLY A 72 2.09 -28.72 -0.38
N GLU A 73 2.00 -30.04 -0.19
CA GLU A 73 3.16 -30.89 0.01
C GLU A 73 3.97 -31.09 -1.29
N THR A 74 5.28 -31.34 -1.14
CA THR A 74 6.16 -31.55 -2.29
C THR A 74 5.79 -32.85 -3.02
N PRO A 75 5.39 -32.80 -4.30
CA PRO A 75 4.86 -33.95 -5.04
C PRO A 75 5.99 -34.81 -5.60
N VAL A 76 6.73 -35.50 -4.73
CA VAL A 76 7.93 -36.27 -5.12
C VAL A 76 7.61 -37.31 -6.19
N ARG A 77 6.44 -37.96 -6.12
CA ARG A 77 6.00 -38.95 -7.09
C ARG A 77 5.85 -38.36 -8.50
N ASP A 78 5.25 -37.18 -8.62
CA ASP A 78 5.02 -36.55 -9.92
C ASP A 78 6.35 -36.07 -10.51
N LEU A 79 7.21 -35.50 -9.66
CA LEU A 79 8.55 -35.05 -10.03
C LEU A 79 9.45 -36.21 -10.49
N GLN A 80 9.38 -37.37 -9.84
CA GLN A 80 10.11 -38.57 -10.25
C GLN A 80 9.64 -39.11 -11.61
N ASN A 81 8.37 -38.93 -11.93
CA ASN A 81 7.80 -39.32 -13.23
C ASN A 81 8.06 -38.26 -14.33
N GLY A 82 8.78 -37.17 -14.02
CA GLY A 82 9.09 -36.10 -14.96
C GLY A 82 7.96 -35.09 -15.17
N PHE A 83 6.90 -35.14 -14.37
CA PHE A 83 5.81 -34.17 -14.41
C PHE A 83 6.08 -33.00 -13.46
N SER A 84 5.46 -31.85 -13.75
CA SER A 84 5.38 -30.75 -12.80
C SER A 84 4.42 -31.10 -11.67
N GLY A 85 4.61 -30.46 -10.52
CA GLY A 85 3.65 -30.56 -9.40
C GLY A 85 2.25 -30.03 -9.77
N PRO A 86 1.26 -30.25 -8.88
CA PRO A 86 -0.10 -29.79 -9.13
C PRO A 86 -0.13 -28.26 -9.21
N GLU A 87 -0.83 -27.74 -10.22
CA GLU A 87 -0.95 -26.30 -10.44
C GLU A 87 -1.80 -25.63 -9.36
N ARG A 88 -1.34 -24.46 -8.89
CA ARG A 88 -2.07 -23.60 -7.96
C ARG A 88 -2.44 -22.30 -8.63
N LYS A 89 -3.74 -22.05 -8.75
CA LYS A 89 -4.28 -20.80 -9.30
C LYS A 89 -4.37 -19.77 -8.18
N PHE A 90 -3.93 -18.55 -8.46
CA PHE A 90 -4.05 -17.42 -7.56
C PHE A 90 -4.45 -16.16 -8.35
N SER A 91 -5.02 -15.18 -7.65
CA SER A 91 -5.48 -13.93 -8.27
C SER A 91 -4.92 -12.72 -7.52
N LEU A 92 -4.26 -11.83 -8.27
CA LEU A 92 -3.81 -10.53 -7.78
C LEU A 92 -4.81 -9.46 -8.23
N ARG A 93 -5.57 -8.88 -7.28
CA ARG A 93 -6.55 -7.83 -7.57
C ARG A 93 -5.95 -6.46 -7.31
N LEU A 94 -5.95 -5.60 -8.32
CA LEU A 94 -5.53 -4.20 -8.20
C LEU A 94 -6.74 -3.31 -7.90
N ARG A 95 -6.73 -2.64 -6.74
CA ARG A 95 -7.82 -1.79 -6.23
C ARG A 95 -7.42 -0.33 -6.15
N ASN A 96 -8.42 0.54 -6.01
CA ASN A 96 -8.27 1.98 -5.74
C ASN A 96 -7.53 2.78 -6.82
N CYS A 97 -7.40 2.29 -8.05
CA CYS A 97 -6.69 3.00 -9.11
C CYS A 97 -7.50 3.15 -10.41
N GLU A 98 -8.83 2.93 -10.33
CA GLU A 98 -9.71 2.92 -11.50
C GLU A 98 -9.14 1.99 -12.60
N PHE A 99 -8.98 0.71 -12.24
CA PHE A 99 -8.28 -0.28 -13.06
C PHE A 99 -8.95 -0.52 -14.42
N ASN A 100 -10.28 -0.45 -14.48
CA ASN A 100 -11.07 -0.62 -15.70
C ASN A 100 -11.43 0.74 -16.30
N SER A 101 -11.31 0.87 -17.63
CA SER A 101 -11.76 2.02 -18.42
C SER A 101 -12.89 1.61 -19.36
N GLN A 102 -13.55 2.56 -20.04
CA GLN A 102 -14.70 2.29 -20.91
C GLN A 102 -14.43 1.32 -22.09
N GLY A 103 -13.17 0.99 -22.39
CA GLY A 103 -12.80 0.07 -23.46
C GLY A 103 -11.62 -0.86 -23.16
N GLY A 104 -11.14 -0.93 -21.92
CA GLY A 104 -9.92 -1.65 -21.57
C GLY A 104 -9.63 -1.67 -20.08
N ASN A 105 -8.41 -2.04 -19.72
CA ASN A 105 -7.93 -1.96 -18.34
C ASN A 105 -6.45 -1.51 -18.31
N LEU A 106 -5.97 -1.06 -17.15
CA LEU A 106 -4.61 -0.52 -17.01
C LEU A 106 -3.51 -1.50 -17.47
N PHE A 107 -3.74 -2.81 -17.34
CA PHE A 107 -2.77 -3.83 -17.75
C PHE A 107 -2.80 -4.08 -19.26
N SER A 108 -3.98 -4.30 -19.84
CA SER A 108 -4.17 -4.49 -21.29
C SER A 108 -3.72 -3.27 -22.11
N ASP A 109 -3.89 -2.07 -21.55
CA ASP A 109 -3.49 -0.82 -22.21
C ASP A 109 -2.02 -0.45 -21.95
N SER A 110 -1.22 -1.36 -21.37
CA SER A 110 0.21 -1.14 -21.05
C SER A 110 0.50 0.08 -20.15
N ARG A 111 -0.49 0.56 -19.39
CA ARG A 111 -0.34 1.65 -18.42
C ARG A 111 0.32 1.19 -17.13
N ILE A 112 0.26 -0.11 -16.86
CA ILE A 112 0.98 -0.79 -15.78
C ILE A 112 1.70 -2.00 -16.38
N ARG A 113 2.93 -2.23 -15.91
CA ARG A 113 3.74 -3.39 -16.26
C ARG A 113 3.97 -4.21 -14.99
N VAL A 114 3.75 -5.51 -15.08
CA VAL A 114 3.93 -6.43 -13.95
C VAL A 114 5.20 -7.24 -14.19
N THR A 115 6.03 -7.32 -13.16
CA THR A 115 7.27 -8.09 -13.14
C THR A 115 7.27 -8.96 -11.90
N PHE A 116 7.66 -10.23 -12.04
CA PHE A 116 7.92 -11.10 -10.90
C PHE A 116 9.41 -11.07 -10.57
N ASP A 117 9.74 -10.52 -9.41
CA ASP A 117 11.10 -10.46 -8.91
C ASP A 117 11.38 -11.63 -7.96
N GLY A 118 12.59 -12.17 -8.05
CA GLY A 118 13.03 -13.29 -7.23
C GLY A 118 14.39 -13.82 -7.64
N VAL A 119 14.89 -14.80 -6.90
CA VAL A 119 16.15 -15.46 -7.24
C VAL A 119 15.91 -16.41 -8.41
N ARG A 120 16.69 -16.29 -9.48
CA ARG A 120 16.62 -17.20 -10.62
C ARG A 120 16.96 -18.62 -10.16
N GLY A 121 16.15 -19.58 -10.58
CA GLY A 121 16.42 -21.00 -10.40
C GLY A 121 17.42 -21.54 -11.42
N GLU A 122 17.30 -22.84 -11.67
CA GLU A 122 18.14 -23.57 -12.63
C GLU A 122 18.06 -22.98 -14.04
N THR A 123 16.85 -22.68 -14.53
CA THR A 123 16.60 -22.08 -15.85
C THR A 123 16.02 -20.66 -15.72
N PRO A 124 16.08 -19.83 -16.78
CA PRO A 124 15.51 -18.47 -16.74
C PRO A 124 14.02 -18.40 -16.45
N ASP A 125 13.29 -19.47 -16.78
CA ASP A 125 11.84 -19.60 -16.63
C ASP A 125 11.43 -20.18 -15.26
N LYS A 126 12.40 -20.31 -14.35
CA LYS A 126 12.25 -20.92 -13.03
C LYS A 126 12.78 -19.99 -11.94
N PHE A 127 12.13 -20.03 -10.78
CA PHE A 127 12.50 -19.30 -9.58
C PHE A 127 13.04 -20.29 -8.54
N ASN A 128 14.10 -19.87 -7.84
CA ASN A 128 14.69 -20.65 -6.77
C ASN A 128 13.79 -20.61 -5.52
N LEU A 129 13.78 -21.70 -4.76
CA LEU A 129 13.02 -21.83 -3.52
C LEU A 129 13.95 -21.75 -2.31
N SER A 130 13.45 -21.21 -1.21
CA SER A 130 14.12 -21.23 0.10
C SER A 130 13.51 -22.30 0.99
N GLY A 131 14.31 -22.87 1.91
CA GLY A 131 13.86 -23.87 2.87
C GLY A 131 14.68 -25.16 2.84
N GLN A 132 14.11 -26.22 3.40
CA GLN A 132 14.78 -27.53 3.52
C GLN A 132 14.67 -28.39 2.26
N ALA A 133 13.65 -28.15 1.43
CA ALA A 133 13.46 -28.86 0.18
C ALA A 133 14.59 -28.54 -0.81
N LYS A 134 15.08 -29.54 -1.53
CA LYS A 134 16.18 -29.43 -2.49
C LYS A 134 15.79 -30.08 -3.81
N GLY A 135 16.36 -29.58 -4.90
CA GLY A 135 16.15 -30.13 -6.25
C GLY A 135 14.81 -29.75 -6.89
N ILE A 136 14.11 -28.74 -6.34
CA ILE A 136 12.86 -28.22 -6.87
C ILE A 136 12.96 -26.73 -7.14
N ASN A 137 12.21 -26.26 -8.14
CA ASN A 137 12.11 -24.86 -8.53
C ASN A 137 10.63 -24.50 -8.74
N LEU A 138 10.32 -23.21 -8.67
CA LEU A 138 8.98 -22.68 -8.92
C LEU A 138 8.87 -22.14 -10.35
N GLN A 139 7.71 -22.35 -10.99
CA GLN A 139 7.37 -21.76 -12.27
C GLN A 139 6.04 -21.03 -12.13
N ILE A 140 5.93 -19.84 -12.74
CA ILE A 140 4.72 -19.02 -12.71
C ILE A 140 4.28 -18.80 -14.15
N GLY A 141 3.05 -19.18 -14.46
CA GLY A 141 2.43 -18.98 -15.78
C GLY A 141 1.24 -18.04 -15.70
N ASP A 142 1.05 -17.21 -16.72
CA ASP A 142 -0.20 -16.46 -16.90
C ASP A 142 -1.32 -17.34 -17.51
N ALA A 143 -2.53 -16.81 -17.60
CA ALA A 143 -3.68 -17.52 -18.17
C ALA A 143 -3.54 -17.88 -19.66
N ARG A 144 -2.54 -17.34 -20.36
CA ARG A 144 -2.23 -17.61 -21.78
C ARG A 144 -1.04 -18.57 -21.94
N GLY A 145 -0.43 -19.02 -20.84
CA GLY A 145 0.74 -19.90 -20.84
C GLY A 145 2.08 -19.17 -20.96
N ASN A 146 2.12 -17.85 -20.83
CA ASN A 146 3.38 -17.11 -20.78
C ASN A 146 4.06 -17.33 -19.43
N ILE A 147 5.33 -17.71 -19.44
CA ILE A 147 6.08 -18.01 -18.23
C ILE A 147 6.83 -16.78 -17.74
N ALA A 148 6.69 -16.48 -16.45
CA ALA A 148 7.39 -15.39 -15.79
C ALA A 148 8.90 -15.67 -15.71
N ARG A 149 9.71 -14.63 -15.88
CA ARG A 149 11.15 -14.68 -15.66
C ARG A 149 11.54 -13.65 -14.61
N ALA A 150 12.46 -14.02 -13.74
CA ALA A 150 12.93 -13.14 -12.67
C ALA A 150 13.41 -11.79 -13.22
N GLY A 151 12.77 -10.70 -12.79
CA GLY A 151 13.13 -9.34 -13.19
C GLY A 151 12.76 -8.96 -14.63
N LYS A 152 11.89 -9.73 -15.30
CA LYS A 152 11.38 -9.40 -16.63
C LYS A 152 9.88 -9.14 -16.59
N VAL A 153 9.47 -8.13 -17.36
CA VAL A 153 8.07 -7.79 -17.57
C VAL A 153 7.36 -8.94 -18.29
N MET A 154 6.16 -9.27 -17.81
CA MET A 154 5.24 -10.21 -18.46
C MET A 154 4.24 -9.51 -19.38
#